data_AF-T2KG28-F1
#
_entry.id   AF-T2KG28-F1
#
_cell.length_a   1.000
_cell.length_b   1.000
_cell.length_c   1.000
_cell.angle_alpha   90.00
_cell.angle_beta   90.00
_cell.angle_gamma   90.00
#
_symmetry.space_group_name_H-M   'P 1'
#
loop_
_entity.id
_entity.type
_entity.pdbx_description
1 polymer ?
#
loop_
_entity_poly.entity_id
_entity_poly.type
_entity_poly.pdbx_seq_one_letter_code
_entity_poly.pdbx_strand_id
1 'polypeptide(L)' 'VDIDWEYPVAGGLQPGQPRDAHNYVLLLSALRHAIGASKLLTVAVGAGTRAIDPLEYAEMAALLDWVNVMCYDLYGAW' A
#
# COMPACT_ATOMS: atom_id res chain seq x y z
N VAL A 1 -3.19 3.78 12.36
CA VAL A 1 -3.95 3.96 11.11
C VAL A 1 -3.45 2.89 10.17
N ASP A 2 -4.36 2.11 9.61
CA ASP A 2 -4.05 1.13 8.59
C ASP A 2 -4.59 1.65 7.26
N ILE A 3 -3.76 1.64 6.21
CA ILE A 3 -4.17 2.07 4.87
C ILE A 3 -4.36 0.84 4.00
N ASP A 4 -5.59 0.72 3.49
CA ASP A 4 -6.03 -0.36 2.63
C ASP A 4 -6.43 0.20 1.27
N TRP A 5 -5.42 0.55 0.46
CA TRP A 5 -5.63 1.01 -0.91
C TRP A 5 -5.48 -0.17 -1.87
N GLU A 6 -6.59 -0.58 -2.48
CA GLU A 6 -6.64 -1.65 -3.48
C GLU A 6 -6.91 -1.11 -4.90
N TYR A 7 -5.90 -0.95 -5.77
CA TYR A 7 -4.45 -1.08 -5.56
C TYR A 7 -3.76 0.10 -6.24
N PRO A 8 -2.73 0.74 -5.63
CA PRO A 8 -1.93 1.74 -6.31
C PRO A 8 -1.29 1.13 -7.56
N VAL A 9 -1.33 1.86 -8.68
CA VAL A 9 -0.82 1.44 -10.00
C VAL A 9 -1.63 0.32 -10.64
N ALA A 10 -1.72 -0.85 -9.99
CA ALA A 10 -2.39 -2.04 -10.53
C ALA A 10 -3.89 -1.82 -10.76
N GLY A 11 -4.52 -0.98 -9.94
CA GLY A 11 -5.95 -0.75 -9.96
C GLY A 11 -6.76 -1.93 -9.43
N GLY A 12 -7.92 -1.63 -8.86
CA GLY A 12 -8.94 -2.61 -8.50
C GLY A 12 -10.05 -2.62 -9.55
N LEU A 13 -11.23 -2.11 -9.18
CA LEU A 13 -12.36 -1.94 -10.10
C LEU A 13 -12.06 -1.01 -11.29
N GLN A 14 -11.11 -0.10 -11.11
CA GLN A 14 -10.64 0.84 -12.13
C GLN A 14 -9.10 0.78 -12.19
N PRO A 15 -8.49 1.02 -13.36
CA PRO A 15 -7.03 1.04 -13.49
C PRO A 15 -6.42 2.17 -12.66
N GLY A 16 -5.30 1.88 -12.01
CA GLY A 16 -4.46 2.88 -11.38
C GLY A 16 -3.56 3.58 -12.41
N GLN A 17 -2.69 4.46 -11.91
CA GLN A 17 -1.75 5.23 -12.72
C GLN A 17 -0.32 4.97 -12.21
N PRO A 18 0.71 5.01 -13.08
CA PRO A 18 2.10 4.81 -12.66
C PRO A 18 2.55 5.74 -11.52
N ARG A 19 2.00 6.97 -11.46
CA ARG A 19 2.29 7.94 -10.39
C ARG A 19 1.77 7.52 -9.02
N ASP A 20 0.88 6.54 -8.93
CA ASP A 20 0.28 6.11 -7.68
C ASP A 20 1.31 5.46 -6.75
N ALA A 21 2.36 4.83 -7.29
CA ALA A 21 3.47 4.29 -6.50
C ALA A 21 4.12 5.38 -5.64
N HIS A 22 4.59 6.45 -6.29
CA HIS A 22 5.20 7.58 -5.59
C HIS A 22 4.20 8.35 -4.72
N ASN A 23 2.96 8.53 -5.20
CA ASN A 23 1.91 9.16 -4.40
C ASN A 23 1.61 8.38 -3.12
N TYR A 24 1.76 7.05 -3.13
CA TYR A 24 1.56 6.25 -1.94
C TYR A 24 2.63 6.55 -0.89
N VAL A 25 3.91 6.68 -1.29
CA VAL A 25 4.99 7.11 -0.40
C VAL A 25 4.69 8.51 0.18
N LEU A 26 4.26 9.45 -0.66
CA LEU A 26 3.90 10.80 -0.20
C LEU A 26 2.74 10.78 0.81
N LEU A 27 1.71 9.97 0.57
CA LEU A 27 0.60 9.79 1.48
C LEU A 27 1.07 9.23 2.83
N LEU A 28 1.87 8.17 2.82
CA LEU A 28 2.39 7.54 4.04
C LEU A 28 3.32 8.49 4.81
N SER A 29 4.12 9.29 4.11
CA SER A 29 4.99 10.30 4.72
C SER A 29 4.17 11.39 5.41
N ALA A 30 3.15 11.92 4.73
CA ALA A 30 2.24 12.91 5.30
C ALA A 30 1.48 12.36 6.50
N LEU A 31 1.01 11.11 6.44
CA LEU A 31 0.35 10.43 7.56
C LEU A 31 1.30 10.26 8.73
N ARG A 32 2.52 9.74 8.51
CA ARG A 32 3.53 9.58 9.56
C ARG A 32 3.83 10.91 10.25
N HIS A 33 3.97 11.99 9.48
CA HIS A 33 4.16 13.33 10.02
C HIS A 33 2.98 13.79 10.87
N ALA A 34 1.74 13.59 10.40
CA ALA A 34 0.54 14.04 11.08
C ALA A 34 0.22 13.24 12.36
N ILE A 35 0.44 11.93 12.35
CA ILE A 35 0.08 11.07 13.48
C ILE A 35 1.20 10.93 14.51
N GLY A 36 2.44 11.25 14.13
CA GLY A 36 3.63 11.14 14.95
C GLY A 36 4.19 9.71 15.03
N ALA A 37 5.32 9.56 15.72
CA ALA A 37 6.03 8.29 15.83
C ALA A 37 5.43 7.31 16.87
N SER A 38 4.59 7.78 17.80
CA SER A 38 4.01 6.95 18.87
C SER A 38 2.75 6.19 18.44
N LYS A 39 2.18 6.53 17.28
CA LYS A 39 1.00 5.86 16.72
C LYS A 39 1.44 4.93 15.60
N LEU A 40 0.75 3.82 15.50
CA LEU A 40 1.02 2.83 14.46
C LEU A 40 0.55 3.33 13.09
N LEU A 41 1.37 3.15 12.07
CA LEU A 41 1.05 3.29 10.64
C LEU A 41 1.36 1.98 9.94
N THR A 42 0.33 1.38 9.36
CA THR A 42 0.40 0.07 8.73
C THR A 42 -0.31 0.12 7.38
N VAL A 43 -0.05 -0.87 6.54
CA VAL A 43 -0.74 -1.01 5.24
C VAL A 43 -1.16 -2.45 5.02
N ALA A 44 -2.25 -2.63 4.29
CA ALA A 44 -2.59 -3.88 3.62
C ALA A 44 -2.12 -3.81 2.15
N VAL A 45 -1.44 -4.85 1.68
CA VAL A 45 -0.97 -4.94 0.27
C VAL A 45 -1.39 -6.26 -0.36
N GLY A 46 -1.68 -6.23 -1.65
CA GLY A 46 -2.04 -7.43 -2.41
C GLY A 46 -0.89 -8.44 -2.47
N ALA A 47 -1.22 -9.73 -2.51
CA ALA A 47 -0.23 -10.82 -2.55
C ALA A 47 0.25 -11.20 -3.97
N GLY A 48 -0.37 -10.66 -5.02
CA GLY A 48 -0.03 -10.96 -6.42
C GLY A 48 1.05 -10.02 -6.97
N THR A 49 1.94 -10.53 -7.82
CA THR A 49 3.05 -9.76 -8.43
C THR A 49 2.59 -8.46 -9.12
N ARG A 50 1.41 -8.48 -9.76
CA ARG A 50 0.81 -7.28 -10.36
C ARG A 50 0.62 -6.13 -9.36
N ALA A 51 0.22 -6.44 -8.12
CA ALA A 51 0.03 -5.45 -7.06
C ALA A 51 1.33 -5.16 -6.30
N ILE A 52 2.27 -6.11 -6.29
CA ILE A 52 3.53 -6.00 -5.55
C ILE A 52 4.56 -5.19 -6.33
N ASP A 53 4.94 -5.66 -7.51
CA ASP A 53 6.06 -5.17 -8.30
C ASP A 53 6.08 -3.64 -8.56
N PRO A 54 4.95 -2.92 -8.73
CA PRO A 54 5.00 -1.50 -9.04
C PRO A 54 5.26 -0.56 -7.85
N LEU A 55 5.32 -1.06 -6.60
CA LEU A 55 5.41 -0.20 -5.41
C LEU A 55 6.86 0.13 -4.98
N GLU A 56 7.03 1.31 -4.39
CA GLU A 56 8.29 1.83 -3.83
C GLU A 56 8.53 1.32 -2.39
N TYR A 57 8.74 0.01 -2.23
CA TYR A 57 8.75 -0.64 -0.92
C TYR A 57 9.83 -0.16 0.04
N ALA A 58 11.01 0.20 -0.45
CA ALA A 58 12.11 0.63 0.42
C ALA A 58 11.75 1.94 1.14
N GLU A 59 11.15 2.86 0.40
CA GLU A 59 10.65 4.14 0.87
C GLU A 59 9.43 3.97 1.79
N MET A 60 8.49 3.10 1.41
CA MET A 60 7.33 2.76 2.24
C MET A 60 7.76 2.14 3.58
N ALA A 61 8.68 1.16 3.57
CA ALA A 61 9.12 0.45 4.77
C ALA A 61 9.77 1.36 5.81
N ALA A 62 10.41 2.46 5.40
CA ALA A 62 10.97 3.44 6.32
C ALA A 62 9.91 4.23 7.12
N LEU A 63 8.66 4.22 6.68
CA LEU A 63 7.55 5.00 7.26
C LEU A 63 6.59 4.14 8.10
N LEU A 64 6.54 2.84 7.82
CA LEU A 64 5.57 1.89 8.33
C LEU A 64 6.10 1.12 9.53
N ASP A 65 5.20 0.77 10.44
CA ASP A 65 5.51 -0.14 11.55
C ASP A 65 5.52 -1.60 11.06
N TRP A 66 4.57 -1.97 10.20
CA TRP A 66 4.56 -3.24 9.48
C TRP A 66 3.62 -3.22 8.27
N VAL A 67 3.67 -4.31 7.50
CA VAL A 67 2.85 -4.57 6.32
C VAL A 67 2.04 -5.84 6.53
N ASN A 68 0.73 -5.77 6.32
CA ASN A 68 -0.15 -6.92 6.24
C ASN A 68 -0.26 -7.35 4.77
N VAL A 69 0.17 -8.57 4.44
CA VAL A 69 0.03 -9.09 3.08
C VAL A 69 -1.29 -9.84 2.97
N MET A 70 -2.15 -9.44 2.04
CA MET A 70 -3.48 -10.02 1.82
C MET A 70 -3.37 -11.35 1.08
N CYS A 71 -2.85 -12.37 1.76
CA CYS A 71 -2.66 -13.73 1.25
C CYS A 71 -3.97 -14.54 1.20
N TYR A 72 -5.03 -13.92 0.70
CA TYR A 72 -6.36 -14.48 0.51
C TYR A 72 -6.93 -13.97 -0.83
N ASP A 73 -8.14 -14.40 -1.19
CA ASP A 73 -8.78 -14.09 -2.47
C ASP A 73 -7.94 -14.41 -3.71
N LEU A 74 -7.10 -15.45 -3.60
CA LEU A 74 -6.24 -15.92 -4.69
C LEU A 74 -7.04 -16.60 -5.81
N TYR A 75 -8.21 -17.14 -5.50
CA TYR A 75 -9.16 -17.75 -6.42
C TYR A 75 -10.59 -17.45 -5.96
N GLY A 76 -11.51 -17.33 -6.92
CA GLY A 76 -12.93 -17.15 -6.63
C GLY A 76 -13.79 -17.19 -7.88
N ALA A 77 -15.08 -16.88 -7.73
CA ALA A 77 -16.08 -16.97 -8.80
C ALA A 77 -16.21 -15.70 -9.67
N TRP A 78 -15.37 -14.70 -9.41
CA TRP A 78 -15.30 -13.43 -10.14
C TRP A 78 -14.52 -13.55 -11.46
#